data_AF-R1GVV3-F1
#
_entry.id   AF-R1GVV3-F1
#
_cell.length_a   1.000
_cell.length_b   1.000
_cell.length_c   1.000
_cell.angle_alpha   90.00
_cell.angle_beta   90.00
_cell.angle_gamma   90.00
#
_symmetry.space_group_name_H-M   'P 1'
#
loop_
_entity.id
_entity.type
_entity.pdbx_description
1 polymer ?
#
loop_
_entity_poly.entity_id
_entity_poly.type
_entity_poly.pdbx_seq_one_letter_code
_entity_poly.pdbx_strand_id
1 'polypeptide(L)' 'MHFDSFSEFLAMGGYAGYVWGAFGITFVAMAWVALATRFTRRKLFKEIKNKVAREQRIKNAQKMENTL' A
#
# COMPACT_ATOMS: atom_id res chain seq x y z
N MET A 1 4.01 27.35 -32.98
CA MET A 1 4.37 26.53 -31.80
C MET A 1 3.05 25.89 -31.38
N HIS A 2 2.95 24.56 -31.27
CA HIS A 2 1.63 23.89 -31.20
C HIS A 2 0.91 23.99 -29.84
N PHE A 3 1.56 24.56 -28.83
CA PHE A 3 0.96 24.94 -27.55
C PHE A 3 1.63 26.24 -27.12
N ASP A 4 0.87 27.34 -27.07
CA ASP A 4 1.42 28.65 -26.70
C ASP A 4 1.46 28.84 -25.17
N SER A 5 0.88 27.91 -24.40
CA SER A 5 0.95 27.92 -22.94
C SER A 5 0.77 26.54 -22.29
N PHE A 6 1.25 26.40 -21.05
CA PHE A 6 1.00 25.21 -20.21
C PHE A 6 -0.50 24.96 -19.97
N SER A 7 -1.31 26.01 -20.02
CA SER A 7 -2.76 25.91 -19.88
C SER A 7 -3.41 25.24 -21.10
N GLU A 8 -2.93 25.51 -22.32
CA GLU A 8 -3.42 24.83 -23.53
C GLU A 8 -3.01 23.36 -23.57
N PHE A 9 -1.84 23.02 -23.04
CA PHE A 9 -1.44 21.64 -22.87
C PHE A 9 -2.35 20.88 -21.90
N LEU A 10 -2.84 21.55 -20.85
CA LEU A 10 -3.81 20.96 -19.91
C LEU A 10 -5.23 20.92 -20.50
N ALA A 11 -5.62 21.89 -21.33
CA ALA A 11 -6.96 22.00 -21.90
C ALA A 11 -7.14 21.26 -23.24
N MET A 12 -6.05 20.90 -23.94
CA MET A 12 -5.96 20.18 -25.24
C MET A 12 -7.21 20.31 -26.13
N GLY A 13 -7.73 21.53 -26.32
CA GLY A 13 -8.86 21.83 -27.20
C GLY A 13 -10.05 20.87 -27.11
N GLY A 14 -10.39 20.36 -25.91
CA GLY A 14 -11.52 19.43 -25.69
C GLY A 14 -11.15 17.95 -25.46
N TYR A 15 -9.91 17.53 -25.73
CA TYR A 15 -9.45 16.15 -25.48
C TYR A 15 -8.93 15.92 -24.06
N ALA A 16 -8.66 17.00 -23.32
CA ALA A 16 -8.11 16.96 -21.97
C ALA A 16 -8.89 16.05 -21.01
N GLY A 17 -10.23 16.05 -21.09
CA GLY A 17 -11.06 15.22 -20.23
C GLY A 17 -10.77 13.72 -20.37
N TYR A 18 -10.56 13.25 -21.62
CA TYR A 18 -10.25 11.85 -21.89
C TYR A 18 -8.84 11.48 -21.42
N VAL A 19 -7.87 12.34 -21.69
CA VAL A 19 -6.46 12.11 -21.32
C VAL A 19 -6.32 12.11 -19.81
N TRP A 20 -6.67 13.21 -19.14
CA TRP A 20 -6.53 13.34 -17.70
C TRP A 20 -7.44 12.36 -16.94
N GLY A 21 -8.61 12.01 -17.48
CA GLY A 21 -9.45 10.95 -16.93
C GLY A 21 -8.75 9.59 -16.95
N ALA A 22 -8.17 9.19 -18.09
CA ALA A 22 -7.41 7.95 -18.20
C ALA A 22 -6.20 7.92 -17.26
N PHE A 23 -5.40 9.00 -17.25
CA PHE A 23 -4.27 9.15 -16.32
C PHE A 23 -4.71 9.11 -14.85
N GLY A 24 -5.84 9.74 -14.51
CA GLY A 24 -6.42 9.71 -13.17
C GLY A 24 -6.82 8.30 -12.75
N ILE A 25 -7.51 7.56 -13.61
CA ILE A 25 -7.89 6.17 -13.34
C ILE A 25 -6.65 5.29 -13.16
N THR A 26 -5.65 5.42 -14.04
CA THR A 26 -4.38 4.69 -13.90
C THR A 26 -3.68 5.02 -12.59
N PHE A 27 -3.61 6.31 -12.23
CA PHE A 27 -2.98 6.73 -10.98
C PHE A 27 -3.71 6.17 -9.76
N VAL A 28 -5.05 6.19 -9.76
CA VAL A 28 -5.86 5.57 -8.70
C VAL A 28 -5.61 4.07 -8.62
N ALA A 29 -5.56 3.37 -9.75
CA ALA A 29 -5.27 1.94 -9.78
C ALA A 29 -3.88 1.61 -9.22
N MET A 30 -2.86 2.38 -9.61
CA MET A 30 -1.51 2.25 -9.08
C MET A 30 -1.45 2.52 -7.57
N ALA A 31 -2.07 3.61 -7.11
CA ALA A 31 -2.15 3.95 -5.70
C ALA A 31 -2.86 2.85 -4.90
N TRP A 32 -3.94 2.29 -5.44
CA TRP A 32 -4.67 1.18 -4.84
C TRP A 32 -3.78 -0.05 -4.64
N VAL A 33 -3.03 -0.47 -5.66
CA VAL A 33 -2.10 -1.60 -5.57
C VAL A 33 -0.99 -1.33 -4.56
N ALA A 34 -0.43 -0.12 -4.56
CA ALA A 34 0.61 0.26 -3.61
C ALA A 34 0.11 0.24 -2.16
N LEU A 35 -1.08 0.80 -1.91
CA LEU A 35 -1.73 0.81 -0.60
C LEU A 35 -2.09 -0.61 -0.16
N ALA A 36 -2.70 -1.41 -1.03
CA ALA A 36 -3.03 -2.81 -0.75
C ALA A 36 -1.77 -3.60 -0.35
N THR A 37 -0.68 -3.43 -1.10
CA THR A 37 0.62 -4.07 -0.77
C THR A 37 1.14 -3.62 0.60
N ARG A 38 1.03 -2.32 0.92
CA ARG A 38 1.45 -1.76 2.20
C ARG A 38 0.63 -2.37 3.36
N PHE A 39 -0.69 -2.47 3.21
CA PHE A 39 -1.58 -2.99 4.23
C PHE A 39 -1.39 -4.50 4.43
N THR A 40 -1.28 -5.28 3.36
CA THR A 40 -1.04 -6.72 3.44
C THR A 40 0.27 -7.03 4.16
N ARG A 41 1.35 -6.31 3.84
CA ARG A 41 2.64 -6.47 4.54
C ARG A 41 2.53 -6.17 6.04
N ARG A 42 1.81 -5.13 6.42
CA ARG A 42 1.58 -4.78 7.83
C ARG A 42 0.75 -5.84 8.56
N LYS A 43 -0.28 -6.40 7.91
CA LYS A 43 -1.12 -7.45 8.47
C LYS A 43 -0.31 -8.73 8.73
N LEU A 44 0.49 -9.17 7.75
CA LEU A 44 1.36 -10.35 7.89
C LEU A 44 2.39 -10.17 9.01
N PHE A 45 3.03 -9.01 9.10
CA PHE A 45 3.96 -8.71 10.19
C PHE A 45 3.30 -8.75 11.57
N LYS A 46 2.07 -8.22 11.69
CA LYS A 46 1.30 -8.25 12.94
C LYS A 46 0.95 -9.68 13.34
N GLU A 47 0.54 -10.51 12.39
CA GLU A 47 0.23 -11.93 12.63
C GLU A 47 1.46 -12.70 13.09
N ILE A 48 2.61 -12.53 12.42
CA ILE A 48 3.87 -13.17 12.80
C ILE A 48 4.28 -12.74 14.21
N LYS A 49 4.25 -11.43 14.52
CA LYS A 49 4.59 -10.91 15.85
C LYS A 49 3.72 -11.53 16.95
N ASN A 50 2.42 -11.69 16.69
CA ASN A 50 1.49 -12.30 17.63
C ASN A 50 1.76 -13.80 17.83
N LYS A 51 2.10 -14.54 16.77
CA LYS A 51 2.48 -15.97 16.86
C LYS A 51 3.75 -16.15 17.70
N VAL A 52 4.80 -15.39 17.40
CA VAL A 52 6.07 -15.43 18.14
C VAL A 52 5.86 -15.08 19.61
N ALA A 53 5.06 -14.06 19.91
CA ALA A 53 4.76 -13.68 21.30
C ALA A 53 4.01 -14.80 22.07
N ARG A 54 3.19 -15.61 21.39
CA ARG A 54 2.48 -16.74 22.01
C ARG A 54 3.41 -17.91 22.27
N GLU A 55 4.25 -18.27 21.30
CA GLU A 55 5.25 -19.33 21.46
C GLU A 55 6.24 -19.00 22.58
N GLN A 56 6.68 -17.74 22.69
CA GLN A 56 7.60 -17.33 23.74
C GLN A 56 6.99 -17.51 25.15
N ARG A 57 5.69 -17.25 25.33
CA ARG A 57 5.01 -17.45 26.62
C ARG A 57 4.97 -18.92 27.02
N ILE A 58 4.68 -19.81 26.06
CA ILE A 58 4.64 -21.25 26.30
C ILE A 58 6.04 -21.76 26.66
N LYS A 59 7.07 -21.36 25.92
CA LYS A 59 8.47 -21.71 26.23
C LYS A 59 8.91 -21.21 27.61
N ASN A 60 8.51 -20.00 27.99
CA ASN A 60 8.83 -19.45 29.31
C ASN A 60 8.13 -20.22 30.44
N ALA A 61 6.87 -20.64 30.24
CA ALA A 61 6.15 -21.47 31.21
C ALA A 61 6.80 -22.86 31.37
N GLN A 62 7.18 -23.51 30.26
CA GLN A 62 7.87 -24.80 30.28
C GLN A 62 9.25 -24.71 30.94
N LYS A 63 9.99 -23.60 30.73
CA LYS A 63 11.27 -23.38 31.41
C LYS A 63 11.11 -23.25 32.92
N MET A 64 10.03 -22.62 33.41
CA MET A 64 9.77 -22.48 34.84
C MET A 64 9.42 -23.82 35.49
N GLU A 65 8.65 -24.67 34.80
CA GLU A 65 8.29 -26.01 35.25
C GLU A 65 9.50 -26.96 35.34
N ASN A 66 10.49 -26.84 34.45
CA ASN A 66 11.70 -27.67 34.46
C ASN A 66 12.79 -27.19 35.45
N THR A 67 12.55 -26.12 36.19
CA THR A 67 13.48 -25.58 37.22
C THR A 67 13.01 -25.81 38.65
N LEU A 68 11.86 -26.45 38.86
CA LEU A 68 11.32 -26.85 40.16
C LEU A 68 11.51 -28.36 40.37
#